data_AF-A0A836L8B3-F1
#
_entry.id   AF-A0A836L8B3-F1
#
_cell.length_a   1.000
_cell.length_b   1.000
_cell.length_c   1.000
_cell.angle_alpha   90.00
_cell.angle_beta   90.00
_cell.angle_gamma   90.00
#
_symmetry.space_group_name_H-M   'P 1'
#
loop_
_entity.id
_entity.type
_entity.pdbx_description
1 polymer ?
#
loop_
_entity_poly.entity_id
_entity_poly.type
_entity_poly.pdbx_seq_one_letter_code
_entity_poly.pdbx_strand_id
1 'polypeptide(L)'
;MDLASNFSLLHAKLSKLGFCHWERVSEGDVMTGNPHTYALFLRFLYHRFPASTAVLIRKHEWFLVEHSDTHIGATTVRLLAAEAGERHGISGAQFSQCKYASAKVTICHSLLRLLHSLTRRSSTQTSAASARITGRVPRLVCALPTASSKPSAAASMVNQRRRELNSLLRS
;
A
#
# COMPACT_ATOMS: atom_id res chain seq x y z
N MET A 1 -25.56 -12.70 -2.03
CA MET A 1 -24.49 -13.67 -1.74
C MET A 1 -24.31 -13.75 -0.25
N ASP A 2 -24.16 -14.96 0.28
CA ASP A 2 -23.93 -15.23 1.70
C ASP A 2 -22.57 -14.65 2.16
N LEU A 3 -22.52 -14.14 3.40
CA LEU A 3 -21.32 -13.55 4.01
C LEU A 3 -20.18 -14.58 4.07
N ALA A 4 -20.50 -15.80 4.49
CA ALA A 4 -19.52 -16.87 4.62
C ALA A 4 -18.89 -17.20 3.25
N SER A 5 -19.69 -17.37 2.21
CA SER A 5 -19.19 -17.63 0.85
C SER A 5 -18.30 -16.51 0.31
N ASN A 6 -18.70 -15.25 0.53
CA ASN A 6 -17.89 -14.09 0.14
C ASN A 6 -16.56 -14.07 0.90
N PHE A 7 -16.59 -14.36 2.21
CA PHE A 7 -15.37 -14.42 2.99
C PHE A 7 -14.47 -15.57 2.56
N SER A 8 -14.99 -16.77 2.30
CA SER A 8 -14.19 -17.90 1.79
C SER A 8 -13.46 -17.53 0.49
N LEU A 9 -14.13 -16.80 -0.41
CA LEU A 9 -13.52 -16.28 -1.63
C LEU A 9 -12.45 -15.22 -1.33
N LEU A 10 -12.69 -14.31 -0.38
CA LEU A 10 -11.71 -13.31 0.04
C LEU A 10 -10.49 -13.98 0.67
N HIS A 11 -10.70 -14.93 1.57
CA HIS A 11 -9.66 -15.73 2.21
C HIS A 11 -8.78 -16.41 1.17
N ALA A 12 -9.37 -17.15 0.22
CA ALA A 12 -8.61 -17.79 -0.86
C ALA A 12 -7.75 -16.80 -1.67
N LYS A 13 -8.28 -15.60 -1.97
CA LYS A 13 -7.54 -14.55 -2.68
C LYS A 13 -6.39 -13.99 -1.84
N LEU A 14 -6.65 -13.70 -0.56
CA LEU A 14 -5.64 -13.18 0.36
C LEU A 14 -4.51 -14.20 0.60
N SER A 15 -4.85 -15.47 0.80
CA SER A 15 -3.86 -16.55 0.93
C SER A 15 -3.02 -16.71 -0.32
N LYS A 16 -3.64 -16.67 -1.52
CA LYS A 16 -2.91 -16.69 -2.80
C LYS A 16 -1.96 -15.51 -2.96
N LEU A 17 -2.30 -14.35 -2.39
CA LEU A 17 -1.44 -13.16 -2.40
C LEU A 17 -0.33 -13.20 -1.35
N GLY A 18 -0.37 -14.17 -0.43
CA GLY A 18 0.62 -14.35 0.63
C GLY A 18 0.25 -13.70 1.97
N PHE A 19 -1.04 -13.49 2.25
CA PHE A 19 -1.44 -13.08 3.60
C PHE A 19 -1.12 -14.22 4.57
N CYS A 20 -0.27 -13.93 5.56
CA CYS A 20 0.23 -14.92 6.52
C CYS A 20 -0.26 -14.68 7.96
N HIS A 21 -0.92 -13.56 8.25
CA HIS A 21 -1.36 -13.18 9.60
C HIS A 21 -2.70 -13.81 10.01
N TRP A 22 -2.99 -15.03 9.55
CA TRP A 22 -4.24 -15.71 9.85
C TRP A 22 -4.37 -16.05 11.33
N GLU A 23 -3.26 -16.17 12.07
CA GLU A 23 -3.24 -16.37 13.52
C GLU A 23 -3.89 -15.22 14.31
N ARG A 24 -4.00 -14.04 13.69
CA ARG A 24 -4.61 -12.83 14.29
C ARG A 24 -6.06 -12.64 13.86
N VAL A 25 -6.63 -13.58 13.12
CA VAL A 25 -7.95 -13.49 12.53
C VAL A 25 -8.78 -14.66 13.01
N SER A 26 -9.78 -14.39 13.85
CA SER A 26 -10.78 -15.40 14.21
C SER A 26 -11.94 -15.37 13.22
N GLU A 27 -12.58 -16.53 13.00
CA GLU A 27 -13.81 -16.61 12.22
C GLU A 27 -14.92 -15.74 12.85
N GLY A 28 -15.01 -15.76 14.19
CA GLY A 28 -15.94 -14.92 14.94
C GLY A 28 -15.78 -13.44 14.58
N ASP A 29 -14.55 -12.91 14.63
CA ASP A 29 -14.27 -11.51 14.30
C ASP A 29 -14.65 -11.14 12.87
N VAL A 30 -14.42 -12.06 11.92
CA VAL A 30 -14.81 -11.85 10.52
C VAL A 30 -16.34 -11.77 10.41
N MET A 31 -17.04 -12.73 11.01
CA MET A 31 -18.50 -12.86 10.92
C MET A 31 -19.22 -11.74 11.65
N THR A 32 -18.67 -11.27 12.78
CA THR A 32 -19.18 -10.11 13.50
C THR A 32 -18.72 -8.79 12.90
N GLY A 33 -17.86 -8.79 11.88
CA GLY A 33 -17.42 -7.58 11.20
C GLY A 33 -16.44 -6.72 12.01
N ASN A 34 -15.59 -7.30 12.85
CA ASN A 34 -14.60 -6.60 13.66
C ASN A 34 -13.74 -5.64 12.79
N PRO A 35 -13.74 -4.32 13.05
CA PRO A 35 -13.01 -3.34 12.24
C PRO A 35 -11.51 -3.63 12.11
N HIS A 36 -10.90 -4.16 13.17
CA HIS A 36 -9.47 -4.47 13.21
C HIS A 36 -9.10 -5.52 12.15
N THR A 37 -9.86 -6.61 12.08
CA THR A 37 -9.67 -7.70 11.12
C THR A 37 -9.69 -7.19 9.68
N TYR A 38 -10.68 -6.36 9.35
CA TYR A 38 -10.77 -5.80 8.00
C TYR A 38 -9.69 -4.75 7.74
N ALA A 39 -9.31 -3.94 8.73
CA ALA A 39 -8.20 -3.01 8.61
C ALA A 39 -6.87 -3.74 8.34
N LEU A 40 -6.63 -4.91 8.94
CA LEU A 40 -5.49 -5.76 8.62
C LEU A 40 -5.49 -6.20 7.15
N PHE A 41 -6.64 -6.64 6.63
CA PHE A 41 -6.77 -7.00 5.22
C PHE A 41 -6.49 -5.81 4.30
N LEU A 42 -7.03 -4.63 4.62
CA LEU A 42 -6.81 -3.41 3.83
C LEU A 42 -5.34 -3.02 3.81
N ARG A 43 -4.66 -3.01 4.96
CA ARG A 43 -3.21 -2.73 5.03
C ARG A 43 -2.43 -3.71 4.19
N PHE A 44 -2.69 -5.01 4.35
CA PHE A 44 -2.03 -6.02 3.55
C PHE A 44 -2.20 -5.78 2.05
N LEU A 45 -3.42 -5.48 1.59
CA LEU A 45 -3.69 -5.20 0.18
C LEU A 45 -2.87 -4.01 -0.32
N TYR A 46 -2.87 -2.88 0.40
CA TYR A 46 -2.07 -1.72 -0.02
C TYR A 46 -0.56 -2.01 -0.06
N HIS A 47 -0.05 -2.77 0.90
CA HIS A 47 1.36 -3.17 0.94
C HIS A 47 1.72 -4.18 -0.16
N ARG A 48 0.77 -5.05 -0.55
CA ARG A 48 1.01 -6.06 -1.58
C ARG A 48 1.05 -5.48 -2.99
N PHE A 49 0.43 -4.32 -3.22
CA PHE A 49 0.39 -3.63 -4.51
C PHE A 49 1.08 -2.25 -4.45
N PRO A 50 2.39 -2.17 -4.13
CA PRO A 50 3.06 -0.90 -3.85
C PRO A 50 3.02 0.07 -5.03
N ALA A 51 3.15 -0.43 -6.27
CA ALA A 51 3.06 0.40 -7.46
C ALA A 51 1.65 1.00 -7.66
N SER A 52 0.60 0.19 -7.54
CA SER A 52 -0.79 0.66 -7.63
C SER A 52 -1.13 1.63 -6.51
N THR A 53 -0.69 1.33 -5.28
CA THR A 53 -0.85 2.22 -4.11
C THR A 53 -0.14 3.55 -4.32
N ALA A 54 1.08 3.56 -4.88
CA ALA A 54 1.80 4.79 -5.19
C ALA A 54 1.07 5.64 -6.25
N VAL A 55 0.44 5.01 -7.26
CA VAL A 55 -0.40 5.74 -8.24
C VAL A 55 -1.58 6.41 -7.54
N LEU A 56 -2.23 5.72 -6.61
CA LEU A 56 -3.35 6.27 -5.84
C LEU A 56 -2.90 7.45 -4.96
N ILE A 57 -1.77 7.34 -4.27
CA ILE A 57 -1.20 8.43 -3.44
C ILE A 57 -0.89 9.66 -4.30
N ARG A 58 -0.31 9.48 -5.50
CA ARG A 58 -0.01 10.60 -6.40
C ARG A 58 -1.27 11.24 -6.98
N LYS A 59 -2.33 10.45 -7.19
CA LYS A 59 -3.58 10.92 -7.77
C LYS A 59 -4.45 11.65 -6.75
N HIS A 60 -4.38 11.25 -5.48
CA HIS A 60 -5.21 11.78 -4.40
C HIS A 60 -4.35 12.28 -3.25
N GLU A 61 -4.15 13.59 -3.17
CA GLU A 61 -3.31 14.21 -2.12
C GLU A 61 -3.78 13.90 -0.69
N TRP A 62 -5.07 13.63 -0.52
CA TRP A 62 -5.67 13.25 0.77
C TRP A 62 -5.49 11.76 1.12
N PHE A 63 -5.03 10.93 0.18
CA PHE A 63 -4.94 9.48 0.36
C PHE A 63 -3.60 9.09 0.96
N LEU A 64 -3.65 8.51 2.16
CA LEU A 64 -2.52 7.91 2.86
C LEU A 64 -2.91 6.53 3.40
N VAL A 65 -1.94 5.63 3.50
CA VAL A 65 -2.14 4.31 4.11
C VAL A 65 -2.01 4.46 5.63
N GLU A 66 -3.16 4.57 6.29
CA GLU A 66 -3.26 4.90 7.70
C GLU A 66 -2.96 3.71 8.64
N HIS A 67 -2.33 4.01 9.78
CA HIS A 67 -2.15 3.02 10.84
C HIS A 67 -3.40 2.84 11.71
N SER A 68 -4.26 3.85 11.83
CA SER A 68 -5.54 3.73 12.55
C SER A 68 -6.55 2.89 11.77
N ASP A 69 -7.19 1.92 12.44
CA ASP A 69 -8.18 1.01 11.83
C ASP A 69 -9.41 1.76 11.30
N THR A 70 -9.84 2.80 12.02
CA THR A 70 -10.99 3.61 11.61
C THR A 70 -10.64 4.47 10.41
N HIS A 71 -9.46 5.08 10.41
CA HIS A 71 -9.03 5.96 9.33
C HIS A 71 -8.76 5.18 8.05
N ILE A 72 -8.08 4.03 8.11
CA ILE A 72 -7.84 3.24 6.89
C ILE A 72 -9.14 2.76 6.26
N GLY A 73 -10.12 2.38 7.08
CA GLY A 73 -11.46 2.05 6.61
C GLY A 73 -12.15 3.22 5.93
N ALA A 74 -12.18 4.38 6.59
CA ALA A 74 -12.82 5.59 6.06
C ALA A 74 -12.16 6.08 4.76
N THR A 75 -10.83 6.13 4.74
CA THR A 75 -10.04 6.51 3.57
C THR A 75 -10.26 5.53 2.42
N THR A 76 -10.37 4.23 2.69
CA THR A 76 -10.65 3.23 1.65
C THR A 76 -12.06 3.36 1.08
N VAL A 77 -13.08 3.59 1.93
CA VAL A 77 -14.45 3.84 1.44
C VAL A 77 -14.48 5.07 0.53
N ARG A 78 -13.84 6.16 0.95
CA ARG A 78 -13.73 7.38 0.13
C ARG A 78 -12.99 7.13 -1.18
N LEU A 79 -11.91 6.34 -1.15
CA LEU A 79 -11.12 5.99 -2.32
C LEU A 79 -11.91 5.17 -3.34
N LEU A 80 -12.65 4.16 -2.89
CA LEU A 80 -13.46 3.33 -3.79
C LEU A 80 -14.60 4.13 -4.42
N ALA A 81 -15.20 5.06 -3.67
CA ALA A 81 -16.19 5.98 -4.24
C ALA A 81 -15.57 6.89 -5.31
N ALA A 82 -14.35 7.39 -5.08
CA ALA A 82 -13.66 8.29 -6.02
C ALA A 82 -13.13 7.58 -7.28
N GLU A 83 -12.59 6.36 -7.15
CA GLU A 83 -11.95 5.64 -8.25
C GLU A 83 -12.87 4.68 -9.01
N ALA A 84 -13.81 4.05 -8.32
CA ALA A 84 -14.67 3.03 -8.90
C ALA A 84 -16.14 3.46 -9.00
N GLY A 85 -16.50 4.62 -8.43
CA GLY A 85 -17.91 5.04 -8.33
C GLY A 85 -18.76 4.10 -7.46
N GLU A 86 -18.12 3.18 -6.73
CA GLU A 86 -18.80 2.14 -5.97
C GLU A 86 -19.21 2.65 -4.58
N ARG A 87 -20.46 2.39 -4.20
CA ARG A 87 -20.98 2.62 -2.84
C ARG A 87 -21.25 1.29 -2.17
N HIS A 88 -20.55 1.00 -1.08
CA HIS A 88 -20.60 -0.30 -0.38
C HIS A 88 -21.65 -0.36 0.73
N GLY A 89 -22.63 0.54 0.71
CA GLY A 89 -23.70 0.59 1.71
C GLY A 89 -23.27 1.07 3.10
N ILE A 90 -22.01 1.49 3.27
CA ILE A 90 -21.49 2.09 4.51
C ILE A 90 -20.67 3.34 4.24
N SER A 91 -20.71 4.28 5.18
CA SER A 91 -19.81 5.42 5.22
C SER A 91 -18.49 5.08 5.93
N GLY A 92 -17.50 5.96 5.81
CA GLY A 92 -16.24 5.78 6.53
C GLY A 92 -16.40 5.75 8.05
N ALA A 93 -17.28 6.59 8.61
CA ALA A 93 -17.60 6.58 10.03
C ALA A 93 -18.26 5.28 10.49
N GLN A 94 -18.99 4.61 9.60
CA GLN A 94 -19.65 3.32 9.88
C GLN A 94 -18.69 2.14 9.83
N PHE A 95 -17.49 2.28 9.24
CA PHE A 95 -16.50 1.20 9.19
C PHE A 95 -16.05 0.74 10.59
N SER A 96 -16.08 1.61 11.59
CA SER A 96 -15.76 1.23 12.98
C SER A 96 -16.82 0.33 13.65
N GLN A 97 -17.98 0.12 13.02
CA GLN A 97 -19.07 -0.65 13.61
C GLN A 97 -19.02 -2.11 13.16
N CYS A 98 -19.20 -3.05 14.10
CA CYS A 98 -19.14 -4.49 13.85
C CYS A 98 -20.24 -4.97 12.88
N LYS A 99 -21.47 -4.47 12.98
CA LYS A 99 -22.64 -4.94 12.20
C LYS A 99 -22.55 -4.91 10.66
N TYR A 100 -21.46 -4.41 10.08
CA TYR A 100 -21.27 -4.26 8.64
C TYR A 100 -20.27 -5.25 8.03
N ALA A 101 -20.21 -6.48 8.54
CA ALA A 101 -19.31 -7.53 8.03
C ALA A 101 -19.38 -7.69 6.50
N SER A 102 -20.58 -7.85 5.95
CA SER A 102 -20.78 -8.04 4.50
C SER A 102 -20.27 -6.87 3.65
N ALA A 103 -20.50 -5.64 4.10
CA ALA A 103 -20.00 -4.45 3.42
C ALA A 103 -18.47 -4.40 3.45
N LYS A 104 -17.85 -4.73 4.59
CA LYS A 104 -16.39 -4.76 4.74
C LYS A 104 -15.72 -5.81 3.87
N VAL A 105 -16.30 -7.02 3.76
CA VAL A 105 -15.82 -8.05 2.81
C VAL A 105 -15.87 -7.53 1.37
N THR A 106 -16.96 -6.84 1.01
CA THR A 106 -17.15 -6.29 -0.34
C THR A 106 -16.12 -5.18 -0.61
N ILE A 107 -15.87 -4.31 0.37
CA ILE A 107 -14.81 -3.28 0.29
C ILE A 107 -13.45 -3.92 0.00
N CYS A 108 -13.08 -5.00 0.71
CA CYS A 108 -11.82 -5.71 0.46
C CYS A 108 -11.75 -6.29 -0.96
N HIS A 109 -12.84 -6.88 -1.46
CA HIS A 109 -12.92 -7.37 -2.83
C HIS A 109 -12.79 -6.26 -3.88
N SER A 110 -13.48 -5.14 -3.66
CA SER A 110 -13.45 -3.99 -4.56
C SER A 110 -12.08 -3.32 -4.59
N LEU A 111 -11.43 -3.18 -3.43
CA LEU A 111 -10.06 -2.69 -3.35
C LEU A 111 -9.11 -3.60 -4.12
N LEU A 112 -9.20 -4.91 -3.92
CA LEU A 112 -8.37 -5.87 -4.64
C LEU A 112 -8.57 -5.75 -6.16
N ARG A 113 -9.82 -5.61 -6.62
CA ARG A 113 -10.17 -5.40 -8.03
C ARG A 113 -9.55 -4.12 -8.58
N LEU A 114 -9.68 -3.01 -7.85
CA LEU A 114 -9.10 -1.71 -8.20
C LEU A 114 -7.58 -1.83 -8.34
N LEU A 115 -6.89 -2.36 -7.33
CA LEU A 115 -5.44 -2.50 -7.31
C LEU A 115 -4.91 -3.34 -8.48
N HIS A 116 -5.59 -4.47 -8.79
CA HIS A 116 -5.28 -5.30 -9.96
C HIS A 116 -5.45 -4.55 -11.29
N SER A 117 -6.53 -3.77 -11.42
CA SER A 117 -6.81 -3.02 -12.65
C SER A 117 -5.73 -1.98 -12.95
N LEU A 118 -5.20 -1.34 -11.90
CA LEU A 118 -4.11 -0.38 -12.00
C LEU A 118 -2.79 -1.04 -12.36
N THR A 119 -2.51 -2.24 -11.82
CA THR A 119 -1.32 -3.02 -12.19
C THR A 119 -1.31 -3.35 -13.68
N ARG A 120 -2.45 -3.77 -14.25
CA ARG A 120 -2.56 -4.07 -15.69
C ARG A 120 -2.41 -2.83 -16.59
N ARG A 121 -2.83 -1.66 -16.11
CA ARG A 121 -2.67 -0.39 -16.84
C ARG A 121 -1.22 0.07 -16.85
N SER A 122 -0.46 -0.19 -15.78
CA SER A 122 0.98 0.13 -15.74
C SER A 122 1.82 -0.73 -16.69
N SER A 123 1.45 -2.00 -16.92
CA SER A 123 2.19 -2.88 -17.84
C SER A 123 2.00 -2.54 -19.31
N THR A 124 0.90 -1.89 -19.67
CA THR A 124 0.59 -1.51 -21.07
C THR A 124 1.28 -0.20 -21.48
N GLN A 125 1.62 0.69 -20.55
CA GLN A 125 2.31 1.95 -20.87
C GLN A 125 3.83 1.80 -21.00
N THR A 126 4.45 0.82 -20.32
CA THR A 126 5.91 0.63 -20.40
C THR A 126 6.36 -0.06 -21.69
N SER A 127 5.46 -0.77 -22.40
CA SER A 127 5.83 -1.50 -23.62
C SER A 127 5.97 -0.63 -24.87
N ALA A 128 5.68 0.68 -24.80
CA ALA A 128 5.78 1.60 -25.94
C ALA A 128 7.09 2.39 -26.00
N ALA A 129 7.96 2.30 -24.98
CA ALA A 129 9.20 3.09 -24.90
C ALA A 129 10.49 2.27 -25.20
N SER A 130 10.36 1.07 -25.78
CA SER A 130 11.50 0.24 -26.17
C SER A 130 11.46 -0.09 -27.65
N ALA A 131 11.57 0.93 -28.50
CA ALA A 131 11.94 0.75 -29.89
C ALA A 131 12.79 1.93 -30.36
N ARG A 132 13.98 1.57 -30.89
CA ARG A 132 14.98 2.39 -31.58
C ARG A 132 16.06 3.04 -30.72
N ILE A 133 17.07 2.24 -30.39
CA ILE A 133 18.46 2.68 -30.60
C ILE A 133 19.17 1.59 -31.41
N THR A 134 19.05 1.67 -32.74
CA THR A 134 20.00 1.06 -33.67
C THR A 134 21.17 2.03 -33.83
N GLY A 135 22.35 1.65 -33.35
CA GLY A 135 23.56 2.45 -33.52
C GLY A 135 24.77 1.77 -32.89
N ARG A 136 25.71 1.39 -33.73
CA ARG A 136 26.85 0.49 -33.49
C ARG A 136 28.12 1.30 -33.14
N VAL A 137 28.73 1.03 -31.95
CA VAL A 137 30.21 1.03 -31.61
C VAL A 137 30.95 2.40 -31.70
N PRO A 138 32.02 2.76 -30.93
CA PRO A 138 33.03 1.94 -30.22
C PRO A 138 33.31 2.27 -28.73
N ARG A 139 34.01 1.32 -28.08
CA ARG A 139 34.81 1.53 -26.86
C ARG A 139 35.69 2.77 -27.01
N LEU A 140 35.54 3.73 -26.09
CA LEU A 140 36.60 4.66 -25.75
C LEU A 140 36.86 4.60 -24.25
N VAL A 141 38.09 4.25 -23.93
CA VAL A 141 38.73 4.39 -22.62
C VAL A 141 38.80 5.89 -22.32
N CYS A 142 38.19 6.36 -21.23
CA CYS A 142 38.45 7.68 -20.69
C CYS A 142 38.63 7.60 -19.17
N ALA A 143 39.69 8.27 -18.73
CA ALA A 143 40.34 8.20 -17.44
C ALA A 143 39.48 8.70 -16.27
N LEU A 144 39.84 8.21 -15.07
CA LEU A 144 39.46 8.77 -13.78
C LEU A 144 39.79 10.28 -13.71
N PRO A 145 38.85 11.12 -13.26
CA PRO A 145 39.19 12.35 -12.57
C PRO A 145 39.01 12.14 -11.06
N THR A 146 40.14 12.09 -10.36
CA THR A 146 40.26 12.41 -8.94
C THR A 146 39.78 13.85 -8.73
N ALA A 147 38.61 14.02 -8.10
CA ALA A 147 38.12 15.33 -7.69
C ALA A 147 37.68 15.28 -6.22
N SER A 148 38.49 15.94 -5.40
CA SER A 148 38.30 16.26 -3.99
C SER A 148 36.92 16.86 -3.72
N SER A 149 36.06 16.13 -3.00
CA SER A 149 34.81 16.67 -2.44
C SER A 149 35.06 17.13 -1.01
N LYS A 150 35.07 18.45 -0.80
CA LYS A 150 35.02 19.07 0.54
C LYS A 150 33.86 18.46 1.36
N PRO A 151 34.04 18.19 2.67
CA PRO A 151 32.96 17.66 3.49
C PRO A 151 31.87 18.73 3.64
N SER A 152 30.68 18.40 3.15
CA SER A 152 29.47 19.23 3.29
C SER A 152 29.16 19.44 4.78
N ALA A 153 28.85 20.69 5.16
CA ALA A 153 28.48 21.09 6.53
C ALA A 153 27.29 20.27 7.10
N ALA A 154 26.47 19.68 6.23
CA ALA A 154 25.40 18.78 6.64
C ALA A 154 25.92 17.49 7.31
N ALA A 155 27.09 16.99 6.89
CA ALA A 155 27.68 15.77 7.44
C ALA A 155 28.28 15.99 8.85
N SER A 156 28.78 17.20 9.15
CA SER A 156 29.29 17.51 10.50
C SER A 156 28.14 17.62 11.51
N MET A 157 26.99 18.19 11.12
CA MET A 157 25.79 18.25 11.96
C MET A 157 25.22 16.88 12.31
N VAL A 158 25.20 15.94 11.35
CA VAL A 158 24.72 14.57 11.60
C VAL A 158 25.65 13.84 12.59
N ASN A 159 26.97 14.02 12.46
CA ASN A 159 27.94 13.42 13.39
C ASN A 159 27.93 14.08 14.79
N GLN A 160 27.46 15.32 14.91
CA GLN A 160 27.29 15.99 16.21
C GLN A 160 26.06 15.46 16.95
N ARG A 161 24.89 15.41 16.29
CA ARG A 161 23.66 14.85 16.89
C ARG A 161 23.81 13.38 17.30
N ARG A 162 24.56 12.59 16.51
CA ARG A 162 24.86 11.19 16.85
C ARG A 162 25.74 11.05 18.09
N ARG A 163 26.64 11.99 18.36
CA ARG A 163 27.49 11.99 19.56
C ARG A 163 26.69 12.38 20.82
N GLU A 164 25.82 13.37 20.71
CA GLU A 164 24.93 13.80 21.80
C GLU A 164 23.96 12.70 22.24
N LEU A 165 23.37 11.96 21.29
CA LEU A 165 22.51 10.82 21.61
C LEU A 165 23.26 9.67 22.31
N ASN A 166 24.51 9.42 21.91
CA ASN A 166 25.32 8.38 22.53
C ASN A 166 25.83 8.76 23.94
N SER A 167 25.97 10.05 24.26
CA SER A 167 26.30 10.48 25.62
C SER A 167 25.13 10.33 26.60
N LEU A 168 23.89 10.50 26.13
CA LEU A 168 22.69 10.34 26.95
C LEU A 168 22.40 8.86 27.31
N LEU A 169 22.85 7.92 26.48
CA LEU A 169 22.69 6.48 26.71
C LEU A 169 23.75 5.89 27.67
N ARG A 170 24.75 6.68 28.09
CA ARG A 170 25.82 6.25 29.01
C ARG A 170 25.78 6.97 30.36
N SER A 171 24.73 7.75 30.63
CA SER A 171 24.48 8.39 31.93
C SER A 171 23.46 7.59 32.73
#